data_AF-A0A937KS64-F1
#
_entry.id   AF-A0A937KS64-F1
#
_cell.length_a   1.000
_cell.length_b   1.000
_cell.length_c   1.000
_cell.angle_alpha   90.00
_cell.angle_beta   90.00
_cell.angle_gamma   90.00
#
_symmetry.space_group_name_H-M   'P 1'
#
loop_
_entity.id
_entity.type
_entity.pdbx_description
1 polymer ?
#
loop_
_entity_poly.entity_id
_entity_poly.type
_entity_poly.pdbx_seq_one_letter_code
_entity_poly.pdbx_strand_id
1 'polypeptide(L)'
;MKEYLNHFICVAILGIVSLVYFYPVISGKSIQQSDISQFLGMSKQIIDHREEFNEEPFWLDNAFLGMPSYQVSAKYPFDILYYIDQGIRFLPRPADYLFLYLISFYFLIISLRINYKYAFFGALAFGFSTYLIIILGVGHNTKALALGYLPLVLSGFLIILRGNYLKGFIISSLFLGLQVHANHYQMTYYTLIMLFIVVIIHYWDFFKKKELRRLYHSLIVFLLVGLISLMMNAPSLLSTIEYSEFSTRSKNDISINPDGSLKESLSGLDKDYITEYSYGILESFNLIFPRFMGGGSSETIRESSKLMEFIRSLQPNEAQQVYQFSKMYWGNQPIVAGPAYLGISIFFIFLISLLLVNDLNRKWIILSVIISLILSWGKNFSLLTDFMINSFPLYDKFRAVSSIQVIIEFCIPFLAVLGLKNFFSNDFDEKKKLNSLKYVSFLLITLIIIFYIFGNQILNFKSDFEIFSQYPEILNLIIEERKFLFEYDLIRSFIIVFSVAIILLLFLKKII
;
A
#
# COMPACT_ATOMS: atom_id res chain seq x y z
N MET A 1 25.12 -26.14 5.42
CA MET A 1 23.92 -26.89 4.99
C MET A 1 22.67 -26.59 5.83
N LYS A 2 22.70 -26.75 7.17
CA LYS A 2 21.51 -26.50 8.04
C LYS A 2 20.92 -25.08 7.93
N GLU A 3 21.74 -24.04 7.81
CA GLU A 3 21.24 -22.66 7.67
C GLU A 3 20.51 -22.41 6.34
N TYR A 4 21.06 -22.89 5.22
CA TYR A 4 20.40 -22.82 3.91
C TYR A 4 19.10 -23.61 3.86
N LEU A 5 19.04 -24.75 4.57
CA LEU A 5 17.81 -25.55 4.68
C LEU A 5 16.67 -24.76 5.34
N ASN A 6 16.96 -24.01 6.42
CA ASN A 6 15.93 -23.18 7.08
C ASN A 6 15.38 -22.10 6.15
N HIS A 7 16.23 -21.48 5.32
CA HIS A 7 15.78 -20.51 4.32
C HIS A 7 14.90 -21.15 3.25
N PHE A 8 15.28 -22.32 2.74
CA PHE A 8 14.48 -23.06 1.77
C PHE A 8 13.11 -23.45 2.35
N ILE A 9 13.07 -23.94 3.59
CA ILE A 9 11.82 -24.26 4.30
C ILE A 9 10.95 -23.01 4.45
N CYS A 10 11.52 -21.87 4.87
CA CYS A 10 10.76 -20.63 4.96
C CYS A 10 10.15 -20.24 3.61
N VAL A 11 10.95 -20.23 2.54
CA VAL A 11 10.46 -19.86 1.19
C VAL A 11 9.36 -20.82 0.72
N ALA A 12 9.52 -22.12 0.93
CA ALA A 12 8.49 -23.12 0.61
C ALA A 12 7.19 -22.86 1.40
N ILE A 13 7.29 -22.59 2.71
CA ILE A 13 6.13 -22.25 3.54
C ILE A 13 5.46 -20.97 3.05
N LEU A 14 6.21 -19.92 2.69
CA LEU A 14 5.62 -18.69 2.14
C LEU A 14 4.86 -18.96 0.84
N GLY A 15 5.37 -19.82 -0.04
CA GLY A 15 4.65 -20.26 -1.24
C GLY A 15 3.36 -21.03 -0.92
N ILE A 16 3.43 -21.95 0.05
CA ILE A 16 2.24 -22.69 0.53
C ILE A 16 1.22 -21.73 1.13
N VAL A 17 1.63 -20.78 1.96
CA VAL A 17 0.73 -19.79 2.58
C VAL A 17 0.00 -18.97 1.51
N SER A 18 0.70 -18.52 0.46
CA SER A 18 0.07 -17.81 -0.66
C SER A 18 -0.97 -18.67 -1.38
N LEU A 19 -0.65 -19.94 -1.64
CA LEU A 19 -1.56 -20.88 -2.29
C LEU A 19 -2.76 -21.21 -1.42
N VAL A 20 -2.57 -21.41 -0.11
CA VAL A 20 -3.66 -21.72 0.83
C VAL A 20 -4.62 -20.54 0.95
N TYR A 21 -4.10 -19.32 1.00
CA TYR A 21 -4.96 -18.12 1.06
C TYR A 21 -5.83 -17.98 -0.19
N PHE A 22 -5.26 -18.27 -1.36
CA PHE A 22 -5.97 -18.27 -2.64
C PHE A 22 -6.32 -19.69 -3.13
N TYR A 23 -6.63 -20.63 -2.24
CA TYR A 23 -6.77 -22.05 -2.62
C TYR A 23 -7.68 -22.34 -3.84
N PRO A 24 -8.75 -21.57 -4.15
CA PRO A 24 -9.57 -21.83 -5.33
C PRO A 24 -8.77 -21.82 -6.64
N VAL A 25 -7.62 -21.13 -6.71
CA VAL A 25 -6.75 -21.10 -7.90
C VAL A 25 -6.17 -22.47 -8.25
N ILE A 26 -6.00 -23.35 -7.26
CA ILE A 26 -5.54 -24.73 -7.47
C ILE A 26 -6.62 -25.55 -8.20
N SER A 27 -7.89 -25.18 -8.02
CA SER A 27 -9.04 -25.79 -8.69
C SER A 27 -9.37 -25.11 -10.03
N GLY A 28 -8.49 -24.27 -10.56
CA GLY A 28 -8.72 -23.52 -11.80
C GLY A 28 -9.73 -22.38 -11.68
N LYS A 29 -10.14 -22.01 -10.45
CA LYS A 29 -11.02 -20.86 -10.23
C LYS A 29 -10.21 -19.57 -10.11
N SER A 30 -10.76 -18.46 -10.58
CA SER A 30 -10.17 -17.13 -10.42
C SER A 30 -11.09 -16.20 -9.64
N ILE A 31 -10.51 -15.16 -9.04
CA ILE A 31 -11.30 -14.07 -8.45
C ILE A 31 -11.85 -13.21 -9.58
N GLN A 32 -13.10 -12.76 -9.44
CA GLN A 32 -13.66 -11.77 -10.36
C GLN A 32 -13.06 -10.40 -10.05
N GLN A 33 -12.22 -9.92 -10.96
CA GLN A 33 -11.53 -8.63 -10.86
C GLN A 33 -12.08 -7.69 -11.94
N SER A 34 -12.65 -6.56 -11.53
CA SER A 34 -13.25 -5.58 -12.46
C SER A 34 -12.23 -5.05 -13.45
N ASP A 35 -11.04 -4.70 -12.97
CA ASP A 35 -9.97 -4.12 -13.77
C ASP A 35 -9.47 -5.10 -14.83
N ILE A 36 -9.37 -6.39 -14.46
CA ILE A 36 -8.97 -7.43 -15.41
C ILE A 36 -10.04 -7.68 -16.46
N SER A 37 -11.32 -7.63 -16.08
CA SER A 37 -12.42 -7.77 -17.03
C SER A 37 -12.41 -6.63 -18.06
N GLN A 38 -12.18 -5.39 -17.62
CA GLN A 38 -12.04 -4.22 -18.49
C GLN A 38 -10.79 -4.30 -19.38
N PHE A 39 -9.66 -4.71 -18.80
CA PHE A 39 -8.41 -4.90 -19.53
C PHE A 39 -8.53 -5.94 -20.64
N LEU A 40 -9.22 -7.07 -20.40
CA LEU A 40 -9.45 -8.10 -21.41
C LEU A 40 -10.25 -7.55 -22.59
N GLY A 41 -11.28 -6.74 -22.34
CA GLY A 41 -12.04 -6.07 -23.39
C GLY A 41 -11.18 -5.08 -24.20
N MET A 42 -10.38 -4.27 -23.51
CA MET A 42 -9.53 -3.25 -24.13
C MET A 42 -8.36 -3.84 -24.94
N SER A 43 -7.75 -4.92 -24.45
CA SER A 43 -6.61 -5.57 -25.12
C SER A 43 -6.97 -6.55 -26.23
N LYS A 44 -8.27 -6.88 -26.40
CA LYS A 44 -8.72 -7.92 -27.32
C LYS A 44 -8.24 -7.73 -28.76
N GLN A 45 -8.43 -6.53 -29.33
CA GLN A 45 -7.98 -6.23 -30.70
C GLN A 45 -6.46 -6.44 -30.87
N ILE A 46 -5.66 -6.05 -29.88
CA ILE A 46 -4.21 -6.21 -29.89
C ILE A 46 -3.84 -7.71 -29.89
N ILE A 47 -4.52 -8.51 -29.07
CA ILE A 47 -4.28 -9.96 -28.96
C ILE A 47 -4.64 -10.65 -30.27
N ASP A 48 -5.83 -10.38 -30.81
CA ASP A 48 -6.32 -11.01 -32.04
C ASP A 48 -5.43 -10.68 -33.24
N HIS A 49 -5.00 -9.42 -33.34
CA HIS A 49 -4.10 -8.98 -34.40
C HIS A 49 -2.72 -9.65 -34.32
N ARG A 50 -2.16 -9.86 -33.12
CA ARG A 50 -0.92 -10.65 -32.95
C ARG A 50 -1.11 -12.11 -33.35
N GLU A 51 -2.26 -12.70 -33.06
CA GLU A 51 -2.55 -14.10 -33.39
C GLU A 51 -2.72 -14.30 -34.91
N GLU A 52 -3.34 -13.34 -35.59
CA GLU A 52 -3.63 -13.41 -37.03
C GLU A 52 -2.43 -13.02 -37.90
N PHE A 53 -1.78 -11.89 -37.59
CA PHE A 53 -0.76 -11.29 -38.45
C PHE A 53 0.67 -11.53 -37.95
N ASN A 54 0.84 -12.06 -36.74
CA ASN A 54 2.14 -12.22 -36.08
C ASN A 54 2.94 -10.89 -36.02
N GLU A 55 2.21 -9.79 -35.85
CA GLU A 55 2.77 -8.44 -35.72
C GLU A 55 2.24 -7.74 -34.47
N GLU A 56 2.98 -6.73 -34.00
CA GLU A 56 2.65 -5.99 -32.78
C GLU A 56 1.91 -4.69 -33.17
N PRO A 57 0.61 -4.55 -32.85
CA PRO A 57 -0.13 -3.35 -33.21
C PRO A 57 0.14 -2.24 -32.20
N PHE A 58 0.55 -1.07 -32.70
CA PHE A 58 0.76 0.13 -31.88
C PHE A 58 -0.47 1.05 -31.79
N TRP A 59 -1.59 0.63 -32.36
CA TRP A 59 -2.87 1.35 -32.35
C TRP A 59 -4.03 0.37 -32.10
N LEU A 60 -5.06 0.84 -31.38
CA LEU A 60 -6.32 0.11 -31.16
C LEU A 60 -7.50 1.07 -31.28
N ASP A 61 -8.60 0.59 -31.86
CA ASP A 61 -9.80 1.37 -32.16
C ASP A 61 -10.94 1.13 -31.16
N ASN A 62 -10.88 -0.02 -30.47
CA ASN A 62 -11.93 -0.50 -29.57
C ASN A 62 -12.00 0.24 -28.22
N ALA A 63 -11.10 1.19 -27.95
CA ALA A 63 -11.16 2.05 -26.76
C ALA A 63 -11.00 3.53 -27.15
N PHE A 64 -11.78 4.40 -26.51
CA PHE A 64 -11.71 5.86 -26.66
C PHE A 64 -11.75 6.37 -28.11
N LEU A 65 -12.41 5.64 -29.03
CA LEU A 65 -12.45 5.93 -30.47
C LEU A 65 -11.09 5.87 -31.18
N GLY A 66 -10.09 5.20 -30.59
CA GLY A 66 -8.74 5.13 -31.12
C GLY A 66 -7.70 5.63 -30.11
N MET A 67 -6.72 4.79 -29.77
CA MET A 67 -5.56 5.21 -28.99
C MET A 67 -4.32 4.35 -29.26
N PRO A 68 -3.10 4.85 -28.95
CA PRO A 68 -1.91 4.02 -28.97
C PRO A 68 -1.97 2.85 -27.97
N SER A 69 -1.42 1.70 -28.34
CA SER A 69 -1.43 0.49 -27.51
C SER A 69 -0.43 0.49 -26.34
N TYR A 70 0.42 1.53 -26.26
CA TYR A 70 1.58 1.64 -25.37
C TYR A 70 1.26 1.37 -23.89
N GLN A 71 0.13 1.88 -23.41
CA GLN A 71 -0.32 1.76 -22.01
C GLN A 71 -1.38 0.66 -21.82
N VAL A 72 -1.61 -0.17 -22.85
CA VAL A 72 -2.58 -1.25 -22.83
C VAL A 72 -1.85 -2.58 -22.70
N SER A 73 -1.33 -3.10 -23.82
CA SER A 73 -0.70 -4.41 -23.84
C SER A 73 0.54 -4.46 -24.71
N ALA A 74 1.04 -3.34 -25.24
CA ALA A 74 2.17 -3.30 -26.17
C ALA A 74 3.37 -4.14 -25.68
N LYS A 75 3.93 -4.97 -26.58
CA LYS A 75 5.15 -5.74 -26.32
C LYS A 75 6.34 -5.08 -26.99
N TYR A 76 7.42 -4.91 -26.24
CA TYR A 76 8.67 -4.37 -26.76
C TYR A 76 9.70 -5.49 -26.96
N PRO A 77 10.58 -5.39 -27.98
CA PRO A 77 11.62 -6.36 -28.22
C PRO A 77 12.64 -6.37 -27.08
N PHE A 78 13.26 -7.53 -26.83
CA PHE A 78 14.30 -7.74 -25.81
C PHE A 78 13.90 -7.38 -24.37
N ASP A 79 12.66 -7.64 -23.98
CA ASP A 79 12.19 -7.46 -22.60
C ASP A 79 12.67 -8.59 -21.66
N ILE A 80 13.93 -8.48 -21.19
CA ILE A 80 14.53 -9.42 -20.24
C ILE A 80 13.82 -9.35 -18.87
N LEU A 81 13.34 -8.17 -18.48
CA LEU A 81 12.69 -7.96 -17.19
C LEU A 81 11.41 -8.78 -17.06
N TYR A 82 10.64 -8.90 -18.14
CA TYR A 82 9.47 -9.78 -18.19
C TYR A 82 9.80 -11.23 -17.81
N TYR A 83 10.87 -11.80 -18.34
CA TYR A 83 11.24 -13.19 -18.04
C TYR A 83 11.72 -13.37 -16.61
N ILE A 84 12.46 -12.39 -16.07
CA ILE A 84 12.89 -12.40 -14.67
C ILE A 84 11.67 -12.30 -13.74
N ASP A 85 10.77 -11.37 -14.01
CA ASP A 85 9.52 -11.18 -13.27
C ASP A 85 8.68 -12.45 -13.24
N GLN A 86 8.48 -13.09 -14.40
CA GLN A 86 7.75 -14.37 -14.49
C GLN A 86 8.47 -15.52 -13.78
N GLY A 87 9.80 -15.53 -13.78
CA GLY A 87 10.60 -16.50 -13.02
C GLY A 87 10.44 -16.37 -11.51
N ILE A 88 10.27 -15.14 -11.00
CA ILE A 88 9.97 -14.88 -9.58
C ILE A 88 8.51 -15.25 -9.28
N ARG A 89 7.58 -14.87 -10.17
CA ARG A 89 6.13 -15.04 -10.03
C ARG A 89 5.62 -16.34 -10.66
N PHE A 90 6.17 -17.47 -10.24
CA PHE A 90 5.86 -18.78 -10.84
C PHE A 90 4.53 -19.41 -10.37
N LEU A 91 3.87 -18.86 -9.34
CA LEU A 91 2.60 -19.38 -8.82
C LEU A 91 1.39 -18.91 -9.65
N PRO A 92 0.22 -19.56 -9.55
CA PRO A 92 -1.01 -19.08 -10.18
C PRO A 92 -1.43 -17.72 -9.62
N ARG A 93 -1.95 -16.84 -10.49
CA ARG A 93 -2.49 -15.54 -10.06
C ARG A 93 -3.78 -15.69 -9.24
N PRO A 94 -4.00 -14.90 -8.17
CA PRO A 94 -3.12 -13.85 -7.64
C PRO A 94 -2.18 -14.32 -6.51
N ALA A 95 -2.00 -15.64 -6.32
CA ALA A 95 -1.11 -16.17 -5.28
C ALA A 95 0.36 -15.80 -5.51
N ASP A 96 0.77 -15.60 -6.76
CA ASP A 96 2.08 -15.07 -7.12
C ASP A 96 2.37 -13.67 -6.58
N TYR A 97 1.40 -12.75 -6.60
CA TYR A 97 1.56 -11.41 -6.04
C TYR A 97 1.75 -11.44 -4.52
N LEU A 98 0.92 -12.22 -3.82
CA LEU A 98 1.09 -12.40 -2.38
C LEU A 98 2.43 -13.05 -2.06
N PHE A 99 2.83 -14.08 -2.82
CA PHE A 99 4.15 -14.68 -2.66
C PHE A 99 5.28 -13.67 -2.89
N LEU A 100 5.16 -12.78 -3.88
CA LEU A 100 6.11 -11.72 -4.11
C LEU A 100 6.23 -10.78 -2.90
N TYR A 101 5.13 -10.36 -2.27
CA TYR A 101 5.17 -9.57 -1.03
C TYR A 101 5.92 -10.29 0.08
N LEU A 102 5.58 -11.55 0.30
CA LEU A 102 6.16 -12.37 1.35
C LEU A 102 7.67 -12.57 1.15
N ILE A 103 8.08 -13.00 -0.05
CA ILE A 103 9.47 -13.33 -0.34
C ILE A 103 10.37 -12.10 -0.41
N SER A 104 9.88 -10.98 -0.95
CA SER A 104 10.66 -9.75 -1.06
C SER A 104 10.96 -9.16 0.32
N PHE A 105 9.95 -9.13 1.20
CA PHE A 105 10.11 -8.67 2.57
C PHE A 105 10.97 -9.61 3.40
N TYR A 106 10.81 -10.93 3.24
CA TYR A 106 11.68 -11.92 3.87
C TYR A 106 13.15 -11.64 3.55
N PHE A 107 13.49 -11.47 2.27
CA PHE A 107 14.87 -11.22 1.85
C PHE A 107 15.40 -9.85 2.24
N LEU A 108 14.56 -8.82 2.35
CA LEU A 108 14.92 -7.55 2.97
C LEU A 108 15.43 -7.78 4.40
N ILE A 109 14.69 -8.50 5.25
CA ILE A 109 15.10 -8.75 6.63
C ILE A 109 16.38 -9.60 6.68
N ILE A 110 16.50 -10.62 5.83
CA ILE A 110 17.73 -11.44 5.73
C ILE A 110 18.94 -10.59 5.32
N SER A 111 18.78 -9.61 4.43
CA SER A 111 19.89 -8.73 4.00
C SER A 111 20.44 -7.86 5.14
N LEU A 112 19.65 -7.66 6.20
CA LEU A 112 20.05 -6.99 7.43
C LEU A 112 20.76 -7.93 8.43
N ARG A 113 21.01 -9.19 8.04
CA ARG A 113 21.59 -10.24 8.88
C ARG A 113 20.75 -10.52 10.13
N ILE A 114 19.43 -10.45 9.97
CA ILE A 114 18.47 -10.78 11.02
C ILE A 114 18.02 -12.24 10.84
N ASN A 115 17.78 -12.94 11.95
CA ASN A 115 17.40 -14.35 11.96
C ASN A 115 16.12 -14.61 11.14
N TYR A 116 16.09 -15.75 10.43
CA TYR A 116 14.98 -16.14 9.55
C TYR A 116 13.61 -16.18 10.23
N LYS A 117 13.53 -16.41 11.55
CA LYS A 117 12.25 -16.41 12.29
C LYS A 117 11.59 -15.03 12.28
N TYR A 118 12.39 -13.97 12.48
CA TYR A 118 11.89 -12.60 12.43
C TYR A 118 11.62 -12.16 10.98
N ALA A 119 12.42 -12.65 10.02
CA ALA A 119 12.16 -12.43 8.60
C ALA A 119 10.82 -13.05 8.17
N PHE A 120 10.53 -14.27 8.63
CA PHE A 120 9.27 -14.95 8.37
C PHE A 120 8.08 -14.21 9.00
N PHE A 121 8.19 -13.78 10.26
CA PHE A 121 7.18 -12.93 10.90
C PHE A 121 6.94 -11.64 10.11
N GLY A 122 8.02 -10.96 9.71
CA GLY A 122 7.96 -9.73 8.94
C GLY A 122 7.29 -9.91 7.58
N ALA A 123 7.62 -11.00 6.88
CA ALA A 123 6.99 -11.35 5.62
C ALA A 123 5.47 -11.46 5.78
N LEU A 124 4.99 -12.22 6.77
CA LEU A 124 3.56 -12.36 7.03
C LEU A 124 2.92 -11.03 7.43
N ALA A 125 3.58 -10.24 8.29
CA ALA A 125 3.07 -8.94 8.74
C ALA A 125 2.90 -7.96 7.57
N PHE A 126 3.82 -7.95 6.61
CA PHE A 126 3.73 -7.12 5.41
C PHE A 126 2.73 -7.69 4.40
N GLY A 127 2.86 -8.96 3.99
CA GLY A 127 2.04 -9.54 2.94
C GLY A 127 0.54 -9.60 3.26
N PHE A 128 0.18 -9.67 4.54
CA PHE A 128 -1.21 -9.65 5.02
C PHE A 128 -1.69 -8.29 5.52
N SER A 129 -0.96 -7.21 5.25
CA SER A 129 -1.51 -5.87 5.30
C SER A 129 -2.80 -5.80 4.47
N THR A 130 -3.89 -5.31 5.06
CA THR A 130 -5.22 -5.40 4.44
C THR A 130 -5.25 -4.70 3.08
N TYR A 131 -4.59 -3.54 2.97
CA TYR A 131 -4.50 -2.81 1.71
C TYR A 131 -3.84 -3.61 0.58
N LEU A 132 -2.77 -4.35 0.87
CA LEU A 132 -2.07 -5.17 -0.14
C LEU A 132 -2.95 -6.32 -0.65
N ILE A 133 -3.84 -6.85 0.20
CA ILE A 133 -4.82 -7.86 -0.20
C ILE A 133 -5.97 -7.24 -0.98
N ILE A 134 -6.49 -6.08 -0.54
CA ILE A 134 -7.61 -5.38 -1.18
C ILE A 134 -7.30 -5.06 -2.65
N ILE A 135 -6.10 -4.57 -2.94
CA ILE A 135 -5.71 -4.23 -4.32
C ILE A 135 -5.66 -5.46 -5.23
N LEU A 136 -5.37 -6.65 -4.69
CA LEU A 136 -5.49 -7.91 -5.43
C LEU A 136 -6.95 -8.28 -5.68
N GLY A 137 -7.86 -7.99 -4.74
CA GLY A 137 -9.30 -8.26 -4.93
C GLY A 137 -9.91 -7.53 -6.12
N VAL A 138 -9.55 -6.26 -6.35
CA VAL A 138 -10.10 -5.44 -7.44
C VAL A 138 -9.35 -5.59 -8.77
N GLY A 139 -8.11 -6.07 -8.74
CA GLY A 139 -7.30 -6.30 -9.95
C GLY A 139 -6.29 -5.20 -10.28
N HIS A 140 -5.89 -4.39 -9.30
CA HIS A 140 -4.81 -3.40 -9.43
C HIS A 140 -3.43 -4.09 -9.46
N ASN A 141 -3.24 -4.98 -10.44
CA ASN A 141 -2.11 -5.91 -10.51
C ASN A 141 -0.76 -5.20 -10.75
N THR A 142 -0.73 -4.13 -11.53
CA THR A 142 0.50 -3.33 -11.76
C THR A 142 0.95 -2.63 -10.48
N LYS A 143 -0.01 -2.09 -9.71
CA LYS A 143 0.21 -1.52 -8.38
C LYS A 143 0.75 -2.58 -7.42
N ALA A 144 0.11 -3.75 -7.43
CA ALA A 144 0.50 -4.86 -6.60
C ALA A 144 1.95 -5.29 -6.89
N LEU A 145 2.31 -5.39 -8.16
CA LEU A 145 3.64 -5.76 -8.59
C LEU A 145 4.70 -4.74 -8.17
N ALA A 146 4.44 -3.44 -8.37
CA ALA A 146 5.35 -2.37 -7.96
C ALA A 146 5.62 -2.40 -6.44
N LEU A 147 4.59 -2.65 -5.62
CA LEU A 147 4.73 -2.79 -4.16
C LEU A 147 5.45 -4.08 -3.76
N GLY A 148 5.31 -5.14 -4.57
CA GLY A 148 6.01 -6.41 -4.40
C GLY A 148 7.52 -6.27 -4.44
N TYR A 149 8.04 -5.40 -5.30
CA TYR A 149 9.48 -5.17 -5.43
C TYR A 149 10.06 -4.15 -4.46
N LEU A 150 9.23 -3.29 -3.85
CA LEU A 150 9.67 -2.23 -2.93
C LEU A 150 10.62 -2.72 -1.81
N PRO A 151 10.36 -3.84 -1.10
CA PRO A 151 11.27 -4.31 -0.06
C PRO A 151 12.68 -4.65 -0.58
N LEU A 152 12.78 -5.21 -1.78
CA LEU A 152 14.07 -5.58 -2.39
C LEU A 152 14.82 -4.37 -2.94
N VAL A 153 14.11 -3.36 -3.44
CA VAL A 153 14.71 -2.05 -3.76
C VAL A 153 15.35 -1.44 -2.52
N LEU A 154 14.62 -1.37 -1.40
CA LEU A 154 15.18 -0.85 -0.15
C LEU A 154 16.39 -1.68 0.32
N SER A 155 16.31 -3.01 0.21
CA SER A 155 17.41 -3.91 0.58
C SER A 155 18.70 -3.56 -0.15
N GLY A 156 18.64 -3.35 -1.47
CA GLY A 156 19.77 -2.90 -2.27
C GLY A 156 20.29 -1.54 -1.82
N PHE A 157 19.41 -0.56 -1.60
CA PHE A 157 19.78 0.78 -1.13
C PHE A 157 20.50 0.75 0.23
N LEU A 158 20.00 -0.03 1.19
CA LEU A 158 20.65 -0.20 2.50
C LEU A 158 21.99 -0.95 2.39
N ILE A 159 22.19 -1.80 1.38
CA ILE A 159 23.50 -2.44 1.12
C ILE A 159 24.51 -1.41 0.57
N ILE A 160 24.08 -0.53 -0.35
CA ILE A 160 24.89 0.59 -0.86
C ILE A 160 25.31 1.50 0.29
N LEU A 161 24.37 1.91 1.15
CA LEU A 161 24.64 2.77 2.30
C LEU A 161 25.55 2.11 3.34
N ARG A 162 25.59 0.77 3.43
CA ARG A 162 26.55 0.04 4.27
C ARG A 162 27.94 -0.12 3.63
N GLY A 163 28.14 0.39 2.40
CA GLY A 163 29.43 0.41 1.71
C GLY A 163 29.70 -0.79 0.79
N ASN A 164 28.75 -1.71 0.61
CA ASN A 164 28.91 -2.79 -0.37
C ASN A 164 28.29 -2.37 -1.71
N TYR A 165 29.06 -1.58 -2.45
CA TYR A 165 28.59 -0.90 -3.66
C TYR A 165 28.20 -1.84 -4.79
N LEU A 166 29.00 -2.87 -5.08
CA LEU A 166 28.73 -3.76 -6.21
C LEU A 166 27.46 -4.60 -5.98
N LYS A 167 27.35 -5.24 -4.80
CA LYS A 167 26.16 -6.04 -4.47
C LYS A 167 24.91 -5.15 -4.39
N GLY A 168 25.05 -3.98 -3.78
CA GLY A 168 23.98 -3.00 -3.68
C GLY A 168 23.53 -2.50 -5.06
N PHE A 169 24.47 -2.20 -5.96
CA PHE A 169 24.21 -1.81 -7.34
C PHE A 169 23.42 -2.89 -8.09
N ILE A 170 23.88 -4.15 -8.08
CA ILE A 170 23.22 -5.24 -8.81
C ILE A 170 21.78 -5.43 -8.31
N ILE A 171 21.58 -5.48 -6.99
CA ILE A 171 20.26 -5.68 -6.38
C ILE A 171 19.35 -4.49 -6.67
N SER A 172 19.82 -3.27 -6.39
CA SER A 172 18.99 -2.07 -6.58
C SER A 172 18.63 -1.85 -8.05
N SER A 173 19.57 -1.97 -8.99
CA SER A 173 19.29 -1.78 -10.42
C SER A 173 18.28 -2.80 -10.94
N LEU A 174 18.41 -4.07 -10.56
CA LEU A 174 17.48 -5.12 -10.98
C LEU A 174 16.07 -4.87 -10.43
N PHE A 175 15.93 -4.67 -9.11
CA PHE A 175 14.60 -4.57 -8.51
C PHE A 175 13.94 -3.21 -8.72
N LEU A 176 14.71 -2.12 -8.85
CA LEU A 176 14.15 -0.84 -9.28
C LEU A 176 13.77 -0.90 -10.76
N GLY A 177 14.56 -1.59 -11.61
CA GLY A 177 14.19 -1.91 -12.98
C GLY A 177 12.87 -2.69 -13.08
N LEU A 178 12.71 -3.76 -12.31
CA LEU A 178 11.46 -4.54 -12.22
C LEU A 178 10.28 -3.72 -11.67
N GLN A 179 10.54 -2.84 -10.70
CA GLN A 179 9.50 -1.96 -10.16
C GLN A 179 9.03 -0.91 -11.18
N VAL A 180 9.94 -0.37 -12.00
CA VAL A 180 9.58 0.51 -13.13
C VAL A 180 8.85 -0.27 -14.21
N HIS A 181 9.31 -1.48 -14.52
CA HIS A 181 8.69 -2.39 -15.50
C HIS A 181 7.26 -2.77 -15.17
N ALA A 182 6.91 -2.82 -13.88
CA ALA A 182 5.54 -3.01 -13.42
C ALA A 182 4.55 -1.94 -13.92
N ASN A 183 5.05 -0.84 -14.51
CA ASN A 183 4.29 0.20 -15.19
C ASN A 183 3.26 0.90 -14.30
N HIS A 184 3.57 1.06 -13.01
CA HIS A 184 2.78 1.86 -12.07
C HIS A 184 3.62 2.99 -11.48
N TYR A 185 3.93 3.99 -12.32
CA TYR A 185 4.88 5.08 -12.00
C TYR A 185 4.59 5.82 -10.70
N GLN A 186 3.31 5.96 -10.29
CA GLN A 186 2.94 6.59 -9.03
C GLN A 186 3.44 5.82 -7.78
N MET A 187 3.40 4.49 -7.78
CA MET A 187 3.92 3.69 -6.64
C MET A 187 5.45 3.73 -6.62
N THR A 188 6.09 3.72 -7.79
CA THR A 188 7.53 3.91 -7.90
C THR A 188 7.93 5.28 -7.39
N TYR A 189 7.18 6.33 -7.71
CA TYR A 189 7.40 7.68 -7.21
C TYR A 189 7.31 7.76 -5.68
N TYR A 190 6.30 7.12 -5.07
CA TYR A 190 6.21 7.01 -3.60
C TYR A 190 7.36 6.21 -2.99
N THR A 191 7.82 5.15 -3.66
CA THR A 191 9.03 4.41 -3.26
C THR A 191 10.24 5.34 -3.25
N LEU A 192 10.41 6.17 -4.28
CA LEU A 192 11.52 7.12 -4.37
C LEU A 192 11.45 8.20 -3.29
N ILE A 193 10.26 8.68 -2.89
CA ILE A 193 10.12 9.58 -1.74
C ILE A 193 10.64 8.91 -0.46
N MET A 194 10.25 7.66 -0.20
CA MET A 194 10.76 6.91 0.96
C MET A 194 12.28 6.74 0.89
N LEU A 195 12.82 6.33 -0.27
CA LEU A 195 14.26 6.14 -0.44
C LEU A 195 15.04 7.46 -0.29
N PHE A 196 14.48 8.58 -0.74
CA PHE A 196 15.05 9.90 -0.54
C PHE A 196 15.18 10.22 0.96
N ILE A 197 14.14 9.95 1.75
CA ILE A 197 14.18 10.08 3.21
C ILE A 197 15.25 9.18 3.84
N VAL A 198 15.34 7.92 3.40
CA VAL A 198 16.37 6.96 3.85
C VAL A 198 17.77 7.53 3.58
N VAL A 199 18.02 8.00 2.37
CA VAL A 199 19.32 8.52 1.94
C VAL A 199 19.69 9.79 2.70
N ILE A 200 18.79 10.75 2.84
CA ILE A 200 19.04 11.99 3.60
C ILE A 200 19.45 11.70 5.04
N ILE A 201 18.74 10.79 5.71
CA ILE A 201 19.03 10.47 7.11
C ILE A 201 20.38 9.78 7.28
N HIS A 202 20.76 8.90 6.35
CA HIS A 202 22.09 8.28 6.34
C HIS A 202 23.18 9.27 5.96
N TYR A 203 22.93 10.16 5.00
CA TYR A 203 23.91 11.17 4.59
C TYR A 203 24.18 12.14 5.73
N TRP A 204 23.14 12.58 6.45
CA TRP A 204 23.30 13.37 7.66
C TRP A 204 24.19 12.67 8.72
N ASP A 205 24.02 11.35 8.89
CA ASP A 205 24.88 10.56 9.78
C ASP A 205 26.33 10.48 9.27
N PHE A 206 26.55 10.24 7.96
CA PHE A 206 27.88 10.23 7.35
C PHE A 206 28.59 11.57 7.47
N PHE A 207 27.86 12.68 7.27
CA PHE A 207 28.40 14.03 7.47
C PHE A 207 28.84 14.23 8.91
N LYS A 208 28.00 13.88 9.90
CA LYS A 208 28.37 13.98 11.32
C LYS A 208 29.58 13.11 11.69
N LYS A 209 29.70 11.93 11.10
CA LYS A 209 30.82 11.00 11.32
C LYS A 209 32.03 11.28 10.43
N LYS A 210 31.99 12.31 9.58
CA LYS A 210 33.04 12.66 8.61
C LYS A 210 33.37 11.54 7.61
N GLU A 211 32.41 10.67 7.29
CA GLU A 211 32.56 9.56 6.33
C GLU A 211 32.30 10.01 4.88
N LEU A 212 32.93 11.11 4.43
CA LEU A 212 32.68 11.73 3.12
C LEU A 212 32.91 10.77 1.94
N ARG A 213 33.89 9.86 2.07
CA ARG A 213 34.15 8.84 1.06
C ARG A 213 32.91 7.97 0.82
N ARG A 214 32.24 7.54 1.90
CA ARG A 214 31.06 6.68 1.80
C ARG A 214 29.92 7.38 1.09
N LEU A 215 29.72 8.66 1.41
CA LEU A 215 28.70 9.52 0.79
C LEU A 215 28.92 9.67 -0.72
N TYR A 216 30.14 10.03 -1.15
CA TYR A 216 30.43 10.23 -2.57
C TYR A 216 30.28 8.94 -3.39
N HIS A 217 30.80 7.81 -2.87
CA HIS A 217 30.68 6.53 -3.55
C HIS A 217 29.23 6.05 -3.61
N SER A 218 28.45 6.20 -2.52
CA SER A 218 27.03 5.84 -2.57
C SER A 218 26.25 6.71 -3.55
N LEU A 219 26.57 8.01 -3.64
CA LEU A 219 25.91 8.93 -4.58
C LEU A 219 26.13 8.49 -6.03
N ILE A 220 27.38 8.21 -6.42
CA ILE A 220 27.68 7.71 -7.77
C ILE A 220 26.89 6.42 -8.05
N VAL A 221 26.90 5.49 -7.10
CA VAL A 221 26.23 4.20 -7.28
C VAL A 221 24.72 4.39 -7.41
N PHE A 222 24.09 5.29 -6.65
CA PHE A 222 22.67 5.59 -6.80
C PHE A 222 22.34 6.22 -8.16
N LEU A 223 23.19 7.11 -8.67
CA LEU A 223 23.04 7.68 -10.02
C LEU A 223 23.11 6.58 -11.09
N LEU A 224 24.07 5.65 -10.96
CA LEU A 224 24.18 4.50 -11.86
C LEU A 224 22.98 3.55 -11.74
N VAL A 225 22.48 3.30 -10.54
CA VAL A 225 21.25 2.52 -10.32
C VAL A 225 20.06 3.16 -11.05
N GLY A 226 19.86 4.46 -10.89
CA GLY A 226 18.79 5.20 -11.56
C GLY A 226 18.93 5.12 -13.08
N LEU A 227 20.13 5.39 -13.60
CA LEU A 227 20.42 5.33 -15.04
C LEU A 227 20.11 3.94 -15.62
N ILE A 228 20.65 2.87 -15.01
CA ILE A 228 20.46 1.50 -15.51
C ILE A 228 18.99 1.07 -15.41
N SER A 229 18.31 1.39 -14.30
CA SER A 229 16.89 1.03 -14.12
C SER A 229 16.00 1.69 -15.16
N LEU A 230 16.28 2.94 -15.53
CA LEU A 230 15.58 3.64 -16.61
C LEU A 230 15.94 3.07 -17.99
N MET A 231 17.22 2.80 -18.26
CA MET A 231 17.67 2.22 -19.53
C MET A 231 17.05 0.85 -19.81
N MET A 232 16.90 0.00 -18.78
CA MET A 232 16.23 -1.31 -18.92
C MET A 232 14.76 -1.20 -19.31
N ASN A 233 14.14 -0.03 -19.12
CA ASN A 233 12.73 0.26 -19.40
C ASN A 233 12.55 1.33 -20.49
N ALA A 234 13.62 1.70 -21.21
CA ALA A 234 13.62 2.85 -22.11
C ALA A 234 12.53 2.78 -23.20
N PRO A 235 12.25 1.65 -23.89
CA PRO A 235 11.19 1.60 -24.90
C PRO A 235 9.83 2.01 -24.34
N SER A 236 9.38 1.36 -23.26
CA SER A 236 8.10 1.66 -22.62
C SER A 236 8.05 3.10 -22.08
N LEU A 237 9.12 3.57 -21.45
CA LEU A 237 9.19 4.92 -20.89
C LEU A 237 9.12 6.00 -21.98
N LEU A 238 9.87 5.84 -23.07
CA LEU A 238 9.88 6.81 -24.17
C LEU A 238 8.52 6.85 -24.88
N SER A 239 7.92 5.70 -25.17
CA SER A 239 6.56 5.63 -25.73
C SER A 239 5.52 6.24 -24.79
N THR A 240 5.71 6.12 -23.47
CA THR A 240 4.85 6.77 -22.48
C THR A 240 5.03 8.28 -22.47
N ILE A 241 6.25 8.77 -22.56
CA ILE A 241 6.55 10.21 -22.64
C ILE A 241 5.89 10.80 -23.88
N GLU A 242 6.06 10.17 -25.04
CA GLU A 242 5.41 10.56 -26.30
C GLU A 242 3.89 10.61 -26.15
N TYR A 243 3.27 9.53 -25.66
CA TYR A 243 1.81 9.48 -25.48
C TYR A 243 1.31 10.47 -24.42
N SER A 244 2.11 10.78 -23.40
CA SER A 244 1.69 11.67 -22.32
C SER A 244 1.36 13.07 -22.80
N GLU A 245 1.99 13.55 -23.89
CA GLU A 245 1.72 14.84 -24.54
C GLU A 245 0.30 14.91 -25.14
N PHE A 246 -0.28 13.77 -25.50
CA PHE A 246 -1.63 13.66 -26.09
C PHE A 246 -2.67 13.15 -25.09
N SER A 247 -2.34 13.16 -23.80
CA SER A 247 -3.20 12.65 -22.72
C SER A 247 -3.75 13.78 -21.86
N THR A 248 -4.66 13.46 -20.94
CA THR A 248 -5.15 14.42 -19.92
C THR A 248 -4.07 14.93 -18.96
N ARG A 249 -2.82 14.44 -19.08
CA ARG A 249 -1.69 14.79 -18.22
C ARG A 249 -0.80 15.89 -18.80
N SER A 250 -1.01 16.26 -20.07
CA SER A 250 -0.35 17.38 -20.72
C SER A 250 -1.21 18.65 -20.62
N LYS A 251 -0.80 19.69 -21.34
CA LYS A 251 -1.54 20.94 -21.40
C LYS A 251 -2.87 20.70 -22.12
N ASN A 252 -3.97 21.16 -21.53
CA ASN A 252 -5.27 21.05 -22.18
C ASN A 252 -5.42 22.11 -23.28
N ASP A 253 -5.54 21.69 -24.54
CA ASP A 253 -5.76 22.59 -25.67
C ASP A 253 -7.20 23.13 -25.73
N ILE A 254 -8.13 22.54 -24.96
CA ILE A 254 -9.51 23.03 -24.82
C ILE A 254 -9.51 24.25 -23.91
N SER A 255 -9.65 25.43 -24.53
CA SER A 255 -9.67 26.73 -23.85
C SER A 255 -11.06 27.25 -23.49
N ILE A 256 -12.12 26.51 -23.82
CA ILE A 256 -13.52 26.94 -23.65
C ILE A 256 -14.33 25.82 -22.99
N ASN A 257 -15.06 26.14 -21.94
CA ASN A 257 -16.00 25.25 -21.26
C ASN A 257 -17.32 25.11 -22.06
N PRO A 258 -18.17 24.10 -21.77
CA PRO A 258 -19.46 23.92 -22.45
C PRO A 258 -20.42 25.11 -22.35
N ASP A 259 -20.25 25.96 -21.32
CA ASP A 259 -21.03 27.17 -21.09
C ASP A 259 -20.46 28.42 -21.80
N GLY A 260 -19.37 28.27 -22.57
CA GLY A 260 -18.69 29.34 -23.29
C GLY A 260 -17.67 30.13 -22.45
N SER A 261 -17.48 29.80 -21.17
CA SER A 261 -16.46 30.44 -20.34
C SER A 261 -15.05 29.97 -20.70
N LEU A 262 -14.03 30.82 -20.47
CA LEU A 262 -12.64 30.43 -20.67
C LEU A 262 -12.22 29.39 -19.64
N LYS A 263 -11.60 28.31 -20.10
CA LYS A 263 -11.02 27.27 -19.26
C LYS A 263 -9.56 27.60 -18.98
N GLU A 264 -9.16 27.51 -17.70
CA GLU A 264 -7.75 27.66 -17.35
C GLU A 264 -6.93 26.53 -17.98
N SER A 265 -5.89 26.92 -18.73
CA SER A 265 -4.94 25.98 -19.33
C SER A 265 -3.97 25.51 -18.24
N LEU A 266 -4.28 24.38 -17.62
CA LEU A 266 -3.40 23.73 -16.65
C LEU A 266 -2.36 22.86 -17.35
N SER A 267 -1.13 22.87 -16.83
CA SER A 267 -0.05 21.98 -17.26
C SER A 267 -0.02 20.73 -16.37
N GLY A 268 -1.00 19.83 -16.50
CA GLY A 268 -1.14 18.67 -15.61
C GLY A 268 -2.59 18.39 -15.22
N LEU A 269 -2.77 17.53 -14.23
CA LEU A 269 -4.11 17.23 -13.71
C LEU A 269 -4.65 18.37 -12.85
N ASP A 270 -5.98 18.53 -12.89
CA ASP A 270 -6.69 19.43 -11.98
C ASP A 270 -6.43 19.04 -10.52
N LYS A 271 -6.21 20.03 -9.64
CA LYS A 271 -5.97 19.80 -8.21
C LYS A 271 -7.09 18.99 -7.54
N ASP A 272 -8.35 19.26 -7.90
CA ASP A 272 -9.50 18.53 -7.36
C ASP A 272 -9.48 17.07 -7.79
N TYR A 273 -8.99 16.77 -8.99
CA TYR A 273 -8.82 15.40 -9.46
C TYR A 273 -7.62 14.69 -8.80
N ILE A 274 -6.50 15.41 -8.61
CA ILE A 274 -5.34 14.90 -7.86
C ILE A 274 -5.77 14.50 -6.44
N THR A 275 -6.56 15.37 -5.79
CA THR A 275 -7.00 15.25 -4.40
C THR A 275 -8.39 14.61 -4.23
N GLU A 276 -8.95 14.04 -5.30
CA GLU A 276 -10.27 13.41 -5.30
C GLU A 276 -10.37 12.33 -4.20
N TYR A 277 -9.35 11.49 -4.12
CA TYR A 277 -9.16 10.52 -3.03
C TYR A 277 -8.17 11.10 -2.01
N SER A 278 -8.71 11.90 -1.11
CA SER A 278 -8.01 12.45 0.06
C SER A 278 -8.48 11.73 1.31
N TYR A 279 -7.53 11.23 2.10
CA TYR A 279 -7.82 10.50 3.32
C TYR A 279 -8.30 11.45 4.41
N GLY A 280 -9.37 11.11 5.13
CA GLY A 280 -9.81 11.91 6.27
C GLY A 280 -8.78 11.94 7.41
N ILE A 281 -8.68 13.05 8.15
CA ILE A 281 -7.78 13.12 9.31
C ILE A 281 -8.17 12.06 10.35
N LEU A 282 -9.46 11.96 10.69
CA LEU A 282 -9.97 10.91 11.58
C LEU A 282 -9.99 9.53 10.92
N GLU A 283 -10.02 9.46 9.58
CA GLU A 283 -9.88 8.20 8.83
C GLU A 283 -8.49 7.56 9.04
N SER A 284 -7.49 8.32 9.50
CA SER A 284 -6.20 7.81 10.01
C SER A 284 -6.34 6.66 11.00
N PHE A 285 -7.43 6.61 11.77
CA PHE A 285 -7.69 5.52 12.70
C PHE A 285 -8.08 4.21 12.02
N ASN A 286 -8.50 4.19 10.74
CA ASN A 286 -8.68 2.96 9.96
C ASN A 286 -7.38 2.13 9.84
N LEU A 287 -6.22 2.78 9.94
CA LEU A 287 -4.92 2.11 9.96
C LEU A 287 -4.80 1.13 11.14
N ILE A 288 -5.49 1.40 12.25
CA ILE A 288 -5.40 0.63 13.50
C ILE A 288 -6.73 -0.03 13.93
N PHE A 289 -7.87 0.47 13.47
CA PHE A 289 -9.21 -0.05 13.72
C PHE A 289 -9.94 -0.18 12.39
N PRO A 290 -10.13 -1.39 11.84
CA PRO A 290 -10.44 -1.55 10.42
C PRO A 290 -11.67 -0.74 9.97
N ARG A 291 -12.79 -0.80 10.69
CA ARG A 291 -14.01 -0.09 10.28
C ARG A 291 -14.29 1.16 11.11
N PHE A 292 -13.25 1.93 11.47
CA PHE A 292 -13.41 3.18 12.22
C PHE A 292 -14.28 4.20 11.48
N MET A 293 -14.03 4.40 10.18
CA MET A 293 -14.90 5.16 9.25
C MET A 293 -15.84 4.25 8.46
N GLY A 294 -16.17 3.08 9.03
CA GLY A 294 -16.94 2.05 8.36
C GLY A 294 -16.12 1.19 7.39
N GLY A 295 -16.86 0.37 6.66
CA GLY A 295 -16.35 -0.65 5.76
C GLY A 295 -15.85 -0.18 4.40
N GLY A 296 -15.75 -1.13 3.47
CA GLY A 296 -15.71 -0.81 2.04
C GLY A 296 -17.03 -0.17 1.57
N SER A 297 -17.00 0.62 0.50
CA SER A 297 -18.20 1.19 -0.12
C SER A 297 -19.16 0.14 -0.68
N SER A 298 -18.68 -1.09 -0.86
CA SER A 298 -19.46 -2.25 -1.30
C SER A 298 -19.47 -3.38 -0.26
N GLU A 299 -19.12 -3.08 1.00
CA GLU A 299 -19.23 -4.04 2.10
C GLU A 299 -20.70 -4.41 2.32
N THR A 300 -20.97 -5.71 2.41
CA THR A 300 -22.31 -6.24 2.61
C THR A 300 -22.85 -5.86 3.98
N ILE A 301 -24.12 -5.47 4.03
CA ILE A 301 -24.83 -5.22 5.28
C ILE A 301 -25.01 -6.56 6.01
N ARG A 302 -24.80 -6.55 7.32
CA ARG A 302 -24.96 -7.75 8.15
C ARG A 302 -26.41 -8.26 8.10
N GLU A 303 -26.58 -9.54 7.82
CA GLU A 303 -27.89 -10.19 7.67
C GLU A 303 -28.80 -10.11 8.90
N SER A 304 -28.19 -9.98 10.08
CA SER A 304 -28.87 -9.89 11.38
C SER A 304 -29.02 -8.44 11.88
N SER A 305 -28.85 -7.44 11.01
CA SER A 305 -29.00 -6.02 11.39
C SER A 305 -30.45 -5.58 11.27
N LYS A 306 -30.85 -4.60 12.09
CA LYS A 306 -32.16 -3.94 11.96
C LYS A 306 -32.34 -3.28 10.58
N LEU A 307 -31.25 -2.78 10.00
CA LEU A 307 -31.25 -2.25 8.63
C LEU A 307 -31.63 -3.34 7.62
N MET A 308 -31.08 -4.55 7.74
CA MET A 308 -31.46 -5.66 6.85
C MET A 308 -32.89 -6.13 7.09
N GLU A 309 -33.36 -6.20 8.34
CA GLU A 309 -34.75 -6.50 8.65
C GLU A 309 -35.72 -5.48 8.03
N PHE A 310 -35.36 -4.20 8.09
CA PHE A 310 -36.10 -3.14 7.41
C PHE A 310 -36.07 -3.29 5.89
N ILE A 311 -34.90 -3.52 5.28
CA ILE A 311 -34.78 -3.73 3.82
C ILE A 311 -35.67 -4.89 3.36
N ARG A 312 -35.71 -5.99 4.13
CA ARG A 312 -36.53 -7.17 3.82
C ARG A 312 -38.04 -6.93 3.96
N SER A 313 -38.47 -5.89 4.67
CA SER A 313 -39.89 -5.54 4.79
C SER A 313 -40.40 -4.66 3.64
N LEU A 314 -39.50 -4.10 2.84
CA LEU A 314 -39.81 -3.27 1.68
C LEU A 314 -40.18 -4.10 0.44
N GLN A 315 -40.81 -3.45 -0.55
CA GLN A 315 -41.04 -4.05 -1.86
C GLN A 315 -39.69 -4.30 -2.59
N PRO A 316 -39.58 -5.32 -3.45
CA PRO A 316 -38.30 -5.73 -4.04
C PRO A 316 -37.46 -4.61 -4.67
N ASN A 317 -38.10 -3.70 -5.43
CA ASN A 317 -37.40 -2.59 -6.08
C ASN A 317 -36.88 -1.55 -5.08
N GLU A 318 -37.69 -1.22 -4.07
CA GLU A 318 -37.31 -0.30 -3.00
C GLU A 318 -36.20 -0.92 -2.13
N ALA A 319 -36.35 -2.19 -1.76
CA ALA A 319 -35.36 -2.96 -1.02
C ALA A 319 -34.00 -2.94 -1.73
N GLN A 320 -33.98 -3.17 -3.04
CA GLN A 320 -32.75 -3.12 -3.84
C GLN A 320 -32.12 -1.73 -3.84
N GLN A 321 -32.91 -0.66 -4.01
CA GLN A 321 -32.40 0.71 -3.97
C GLN A 321 -31.82 1.06 -2.59
N VAL A 322 -32.57 0.78 -1.52
CA VAL A 322 -32.12 1.03 -0.15
C VAL A 322 -30.84 0.25 0.13
N TYR A 323 -30.77 -1.03 -0.24
CA TYR A 323 -29.58 -1.86 -0.06
C TYR A 323 -28.36 -1.30 -0.81
N GLN A 324 -28.51 -0.92 -2.09
CA GLN A 324 -27.40 -0.42 -2.91
C GLN A 324 -26.83 0.91 -2.42
N PHE A 325 -27.67 1.79 -1.88
CA PHE A 325 -27.25 3.11 -1.42
C PHE A 325 -26.91 3.18 0.08
N SER A 326 -27.18 2.13 0.84
CA SER A 326 -26.84 2.04 2.27
C SER A 326 -25.38 1.65 2.48
N LYS A 327 -24.46 2.59 2.22
CA LYS A 327 -23.01 2.35 2.36
C LYS A 327 -22.58 2.29 3.83
N MET A 328 -21.79 1.29 4.20
CA MET A 328 -21.19 1.21 5.54
C MET A 328 -20.04 2.21 5.71
N TYR A 329 -19.29 2.46 4.65
CA TYR A 329 -18.31 3.55 4.64
C TYR A 329 -19.02 4.90 4.81
N TRP A 330 -18.51 5.74 5.70
CA TRP A 330 -19.05 7.07 5.96
C TRP A 330 -18.01 8.20 5.92
N GLY A 331 -16.80 7.90 5.44
CA GLY A 331 -15.83 8.94 5.12
C GLY A 331 -16.20 9.72 3.84
N ASN A 332 -15.28 10.58 3.42
CA ASN A 332 -15.49 11.53 2.32
C ASN A 332 -14.80 11.14 1.01
N GLN A 333 -14.16 9.96 0.95
CA GLN A 333 -13.64 9.44 -0.31
C GLN A 333 -14.81 8.93 -1.19
N PRO A 334 -14.75 9.09 -2.53
CA PRO A 334 -15.87 8.71 -3.40
C PRO A 334 -16.24 7.23 -3.30
N ILE A 335 -15.21 6.37 -3.36
CA ILE A 335 -15.31 4.92 -3.27
C ILE A 335 -14.05 4.41 -2.56
N VAL A 336 -14.23 3.47 -1.65
CA VAL A 336 -13.15 2.71 -1.02
C VAL A 336 -13.44 1.21 -1.14
N ALA A 337 -12.46 0.43 -1.58
CA ALA A 337 -12.61 -1.02 -1.68
C ALA A 337 -12.59 -1.70 -0.29
N GLY A 338 -11.99 -1.04 0.70
CA GLY A 338 -11.91 -1.49 2.09
C GLY A 338 -10.93 -0.63 2.88
N PRO A 339 -10.80 -0.87 4.19
CA PRO A 339 -9.92 -0.07 5.03
C PRO A 339 -8.45 -0.42 4.84
N ALA A 340 -7.58 0.59 4.94
CA ALA A 340 -6.12 0.43 4.94
C ALA A 340 -5.59 -0.08 6.30
N TYR A 341 -6.14 -1.19 6.79
CA TYR A 341 -5.86 -1.70 8.12
C TYR A 341 -4.53 -2.48 8.17
N LEU A 342 -3.63 -2.06 9.07
CA LEU A 342 -2.28 -2.62 9.25
C LEU A 342 -2.24 -3.90 10.10
N GLY A 343 -3.29 -4.17 10.87
CA GLY A 343 -3.23 -5.13 11.99
C GLY A 343 -2.84 -4.46 13.31
N ILE A 344 -3.77 -4.39 14.25
CA ILE A 344 -3.56 -3.76 15.57
C ILE A 344 -2.43 -4.43 16.38
N SER A 345 -2.22 -5.73 16.21
CA SER A 345 -1.09 -6.46 16.82
C SER A 345 0.25 -5.99 16.26
N ILE A 346 0.35 -5.79 14.95
CA ILE A 346 1.55 -5.29 14.29
C ILE A 346 1.79 -3.83 14.68
N PHE A 347 0.73 -3.01 14.72
CA PHE A 347 0.81 -1.63 15.18
C PHE A 347 1.27 -1.53 16.66
N PHE A 348 0.75 -2.40 17.53
CA PHE A 348 1.18 -2.50 18.92
C PHE A 348 2.67 -2.83 19.05
N ILE A 349 3.14 -3.83 18.30
CA ILE A 349 4.58 -4.19 18.25
C ILE A 349 5.41 -3.04 17.66
N PHE A 350 4.91 -2.33 16.65
CA PHE A 350 5.55 -1.15 16.08
C PHE A 350 5.76 -0.05 17.12
N LEU A 351 4.75 0.27 17.94
CA LEU A 351 4.87 1.25 19.01
C LEU A 351 5.90 0.84 20.07
N ILE A 352 5.93 -0.44 20.45
CA ILE A 352 6.99 -0.98 21.31
C ILE A 352 8.37 -0.79 20.63
N SER A 353 8.43 -1.06 19.34
CA SER A 353 9.66 -0.97 18.54
C SER A 353 10.21 0.45 18.45
N LEU A 354 9.36 1.48 18.43
CA LEU A 354 9.79 2.88 18.52
C LEU A 354 10.62 3.16 19.78
N LEU A 355 10.33 2.48 20.89
CA LEU A 355 11.03 2.64 22.15
C LEU A 355 12.29 1.77 22.26
N LEU A 356 12.33 0.63 21.56
CA LEU A 356 13.43 -0.34 21.64
C LEU A 356 14.49 -0.21 20.55
N VAL A 357 14.15 0.37 19.40
CA VAL A 357 15.09 0.59 18.30
C VAL A 357 15.65 2.01 18.43
N ASN A 358 16.97 2.19 18.39
CA ASN A 358 17.60 3.52 18.48
C ASN A 358 18.72 3.70 17.45
N ASP A 359 18.44 3.33 16.20
CA ASP A 359 19.37 3.44 15.09
C ASP A 359 18.82 4.41 14.01
N LEU A 360 19.49 4.43 12.85
CA LEU A 360 19.04 5.22 11.71
C LEU A 360 17.71 4.71 11.13
N ASN A 361 17.42 3.41 11.27
CA ASN A 361 16.18 2.82 10.75
C ASN A 361 14.97 3.43 11.42
N ARG A 362 14.98 3.54 12.75
CA ARG A 362 13.89 4.23 13.46
C ARG A 362 13.66 5.64 12.93
N LYS A 363 14.72 6.41 12.68
CA LYS A 363 14.60 7.82 12.25
C LYS A 363 13.93 7.97 10.90
N TRP A 364 14.36 7.20 9.90
CA TRP A 364 13.80 7.34 8.55
C TRP A 364 12.41 6.74 8.44
N ILE A 365 12.11 5.69 9.19
CA ILE A 365 10.78 5.10 9.26
C ILE A 365 9.79 6.09 9.86
N ILE A 366 10.10 6.70 11.01
CA ILE A 366 9.22 7.70 11.64
C ILE A 366 8.93 8.84 10.66
N LEU A 367 9.97 9.38 10.03
CA LEU A 367 9.80 10.48 9.08
C LEU A 367 8.98 10.06 7.85
N SER A 368 9.21 8.86 7.33
CA SER A 368 8.45 8.32 6.19
C SER A 368 6.98 8.08 6.52
N VAL A 369 6.67 7.55 7.72
CA VAL A 369 5.29 7.35 8.20
C VAL A 369 4.58 8.69 8.37
N ILE A 370 5.23 9.68 8.98
CA ILE A 370 4.64 11.02 9.18
C ILE A 370 4.38 11.70 7.83
N ILE A 371 5.36 11.74 6.94
CA ILE A 371 5.23 12.39 5.63
C ILE A 371 4.15 11.70 4.78
N SER A 372 4.16 10.37 4.71
CA SER A 372 3.14 9.64 3.96
C SER A 372 1.74 9.83 4.55
N LEU A 373 1.57 9.84 5.87
CA LEU A 373 0.27 10.08 6.48
C LEU A 373 -0.26 11.49 6.15
N ILE A 374 0.57 12.52 6.32
CA ILE A 374 0.17 13.90 6.07
C ILE A 374 -0.13 14.12 4.58
N LEU A 375 0.67 13.55 3.67
CA LEU A 375 0.41 13.62 2.23
C LEU A 375 -0.85 12.86 1.83
N SER A 376 -1.18 11.76 2.52
CA SER A 376 -2.40 11.00 2.25
C SER A 376 -3.67 11.81 2.53
N TRP A 377 -3.59 12.82 3.42
CA TRP A 377 -4.72 13.69 3.75
C TRP A 377 -5.15 14.62 2.61
N GLY A 378 -4.29 14.86 1.63
CA GLY A 378 -4.64 15.61 0.42
C GLY A 378 -5.29 16.96 0.73
N LYS A 379 -6.53 17.16 0.27
CA LYS A 379 -7.31 18.39 0.51
C LYS A 379 -7.60 18.68 1.98
N ASN A 380 -7.58 17.67 2.85
CA ASN A 380 -7.72 17.85 4.30
C ASN A 380 -6.46 18.46 4.95
N PHE A 381 -5.34 18.52 4.21
CA PHE A 381 -4.13 19.26 4.59
C PHE A 381 -3.47 19.88 3.35
N SER A 382 -4.10 20.94 2.82
CA SER A 382 -3.70 21.56 1.55
C SER A 382 -2.29 22.14 1.55
N LEU A 383 -1.76 22.63 2.68
CA LEU A 383 -0.45 23.29 2.74
C LEU A 383 0.67 22.43 2.14
N LEU A 384 0.80 21.18 2.59
CA LEU A 384 1.83 20.27 2.06
C LEU A 384 1.44 19.75 0.68
N THR A 385 0.16 19.46 0.45
CA THR A 385 -0.33 18.94 -0.83
C THR A 385 -0.07 19.94 -1.96
N ASP A 386 -0.35 21.22 -1.74
CA ASP A 386 -0.15 22.31 -2.70
C ASP A 386 1.35 22.55 -2.94
N PHE A 387 2.17 22.47 -1.89
CA PHE A 387 3.62 22.52 -2.06
C PHE A 387 4.13 21.38 -2.95
N MET A 388 3.64 20.15 -2.76
CA MET A 388 4.02 19.03 -3.62
C MET A 388 3.54 19.22 -5.07
N ILE A 389 2.28 19.61 -5.27
CA ILE A 389 1.71 19.83 -6.63
C ILE A 389 2.49 20.92 -7.37
N ASN A 390 2.82 22.02 -6.69
CA ASN A 390 3.41 23.18 -7.33
C ASN A 390 4.94 23.12 -7.45
N SER A 391 5.63 22.35 -6.61
CA SER A 391 7.10 22.38 -6.51
C SER A 391 7.80 21.05 -6.77
N PHE A 392 7.12 19.90 -6.62
CA PHE A 392 7.76 18.60 -6.82
C PHE A 392 7.55 18.09 -8.25
N PRO A 393 8.63 17.70 -8.97
CA PRO A 393 8.51 17.19 -10.33
C PRO A 393 7.56 16.00 -10.43
N LEU A 394 6.72 16.01 -11.48
CA LEU A 394 5.76 14.94 -11.82
C LEU A 394 4.63 14.70 -10.81
N TYR A 395 4.59 15.38 -9.67
CA TYR A 395 3.57 15.14 -8.64
C TYR A 395 2.15 15.45 -9.16
N ASP A 396 2.03 16.50 -9.98
CA ASP A 396 0.83 16.92 -10.70
C ASP A 396 0.35 15.92 -11.77
N LYS A 397 1.14 14.88 -12.06
CA LYS A 397 0.79 13.79 -12.97
C LYS A 397 0.21 12.59 -12.24
N PHE A 398 -0.06 12.66 -10.93
CA PHE A 398 -0.60 11.55 -10.17
C PHE A 398 -1.95 11.91 -9.54
N ARG A 399 -2.82 10.91 -9.36
CA ARG A 399 -4.14 11.08 -8.74
C ARG A 399 -4.29 10.21 -7.51
N ALA A 400 -5.27 10.48 -6.67
CA ALA A 400 -5.56 9.68 -5.48
C ALA A 400 -4.38 9.63 -4.49
N VAL A 401 -4.09 10.80 -3.91
CA VAL A 401 -2.99 11.01 -2.94
C VAL A 401 -3.07 10.11 -1.72
N SER A 402 -4.25 9.61 -1.33
CA SER A 402 -4.40 8.64 -0.23
C SER A 402 -3.56 7.36 -0.43
N SER A 403 -3.28 6.99 -1.68
CA SER A 403 -2.53 5.78 -2.01
C SER A 403 -1.06 5.78 -1.55
N ILE A 404 -0.49 6.93 -1.14
CA ILE A 404 0.86 7.01 -0.55
C ILE A 404 0.99 6.24 0.78
N GLN A 405 -0.14 5.88 1.41
CA GLN A 405 -0.19 5.03 2.61
C GLN A 405 0.49 3.68 2.44
N VAL A 406 0.77 3.24 1.21
CA VAL A 406 1.63 2.07 0.94
C VAL A 406 2.99 2.16 1.65
N ILE A 407 3.52 3.37 1.87
CA ILE A 407 4.76 3.58 2.60
C ILE A 407 4.56 3.21 4.08
N ILE A 408 3.40 3.54 4.67
CA ILE A 408 3.03 3.20 6.05
C ILE A 408 2.89 1.67 6.19
N GLU A 409 2.16 1.05 5.26
CA GLU A 409 1.94 -0.41 5.18
C GLU A 409 3.26 -1.19 5.11
N PHE A 410 4.30 -0.60 4.53
CA PHE A 410 5.64 -1.18 4.52
C PHE A 410 6.45 -0.86 5.80
N CYS A 411 6.50 0.42 6.19
CA CYS A 411 7.35 0.93 7.26
C CYS A 411 7.03 0.32 8.63
N ILE A 412 5.75 0.11 8.91
CA ILE A 412 5.27 -0.37 10.22
C ILE A 412 5.68 -1.83 10.46
N PRO A 413 5.37 -2.80 9.58
CA PRO A 413 5.91 -4.15 9.68
C PRO A 413 7.44 -4.18 9.76
N PHE A 414 8.13 -3.32 9.01
CA PHE A 414 9.59 -3.29 9.00
C PHE A 414 10.19 -2.90 10.35
N LEU A 415 9.71 -1.82 10.98
CA LEU A 415 10.19 -1.46 12.31
C LEU A 415 9.70 -2.45 13.39
N ALA A 416 8.50 -3.00 13.23
CA ALA A 416 7.97 -4.03 14.15
C ALA A 416 8.93 -5.23 14.25
N VAL A 417 9.48 -5.70 13.11
CA VAL A 417 10.47 -6.78 13.09
C VAL A 417 11.76 -6.40 13.82
N LEU A 418 12.26 -5.18 13.60
CA LEU A 418 13.49 -4.69 14.25
C LEU A 418 13.32 -4.61 15.78
N GLY A 419 12.19 -4.11 16.26
CA GLY A 419 11.95 -4.05 17.70
C GLY A 419 11.62 -5.40 18.31
N LEU A 420 10.94 -6.30 17.59
CA LEU A 420 10.68 -7.66 18.04
C LEU A 420 11.99 -8.43 18.25
N LYS A 421 12.94 -8.29 17.32
CA LYS A 421 14.31 -8.81 17.47
C LYS A 421 14.97 -8.29 18.77
N ASN A 422 14.86 -7.00 19.06
CA ASN A 422 15.44 -6.41 20.28
C ASN A 422 14.69 -6.87 21.54
N PHE A 423 13.36 -7.02 21.49
CA PHE A 423 12.54 -7.48 22.59
C PHE A 423 12.91 -8.90 23.02
N PHE A 424 13.11 -9.81 22.07
CA PHE A 424 13.47 -11.20 22.35
C PHE A 424 14.98 -11.44 22.53
N SER A 425 15.82 -10.41 22.37
CA SER A 425 17.27 -10.56 22.58
C SER A 425 17.64 -10.59 24.06
N ASN A 426 18.43 -11.56 24.51
CA ASN A 426 18.91 -11.63 25.89
C ASN A 426 19.86 -10.46 26.25
N ASP A 427 20.49 -9.85 25.25
CA ASP A 427 21.47 -8.76 25.46
C ASP A 427 20.81 -7.39 25.66
N PHE A 428 19.48 -7.32 25.58
CA PHE A 428 18.74 -6.07 25.69
C PHE A 428 18.15 -5.87 27.09
N ASP A 429 18.25 -4.66 27.62
CA ASP A 429 17.80 -4.27 28.96
C ASP A 429 16.35 -4.68 29.26
N GLU A 430 16.17 -5.64 30.18
CA GLU A 430 14.87 -6.18 30.60
C GLU A 430 13.93 -5.08 31.14
N LYS A 431 14.48 -4.08 31.84
CA LYS A 431 13.68 -2.96 32.38
C LYS A 431 13.12 -2.11 31.25
N LYS A 432 13.90 -1.86 30.19
CA LYS A 432 13.41 -1.14 29.00
C LYS A 432 12.33 -1.92 28.27
N LYS A 433 12.49 -3.24 28.12
CA LYS A 433 11.45 -4.10 27.52
C LYS A 433 10.14 -4.00 28.30
N LEU A 434 10.20 -4.20 29.62
CA LEU A 434 9.03 -4.14 30.49
C LEU A 434 8.36 -2.77 30.46
N ASN A 435 9.14 -1.69 30.54
CA ASN A 435 8.60 -0.33 30.49
C ASN A 435 7.96 -0.02 29.13
N SER A 436 8.61 -0.41 28.02
CA SER A 436 8.04 -0.23 26.68
C SER A 436 6.70 -0.96 26.53
N LEU A 437 6.62 -2.21 27.00
CA LEU A 437 5.39 -2.98 27.00
C LEU A 437 4.30 -2.30 27.84
N LYS A 438 4.62 -1.88 29.07
CA LYS A 438 3.67 -1.22 29.97
C LYS A 438 3.13 0.08 29.38
N TYR A 439 4.01 0.98 28.90
CA TYR A 439 3.60 2.28 28.38
C TYR A 439 2.76 2.16 27.12
N VAL A 440 3.15 1.29 26.19
CA VAL A 440 2.41 1.10 24.95
C VAL A 440 1.07 0.39 25.21
N SER A 441 1.04 -0.60 26.12
CA SER A 441 -0.21 -1.27 26.51
C SER A 441 -1.17 -0.27 27.14
N PHE A 442 -0.67 0.53 28.09
CA PHE A 442 -1.48 1.58 28.71
C PHE A 442 -2.01 2.58 27.69
N LEU A 443 -1.17 3.06 26.76
CA LEU A 443 -1.57 3.99 25.71
C LEU A 443 -2.69 3.43 24.84
N LEU A 444 -2.50 2.24 24.24
CA LEU A 444 -3.49 1.68 23.31
C LEU A 444 -4.78 1.24 24.03
N ILE A 445 -4.68 0.60 25.19
CA ILE A 445 -5.85 0.18 25.95
C ILE A 445 -6.68 1.40 26.36
N THR A 446 -6.02 2.46 26.87
CA THR A 446 -6.71 3.70 27.24
C THR A 446 -7.37 4.35 26.03
N LEU A 447 -6.67 4.42 24.89
CA LEU A 447 -7.22 4.96 23.64
C LEU A 447 -8.46 4.19 23.18
N ILE A 448 -8.40 2.85 23.20
CA ILE A 448 -9.53 2.00 22.81
C ILE A 448 -10.72 2.20 23.76
N ILE A 449 -10.48 2.25 25.08
CA ILE A 449 -11.53 2.50 26.07
C ILE A 449 -12.16 3.88 25.87
N ILE A 450 -11.36 4.92 25.60
CA ILE A 450 -11.86 6.27 25.32
C ILE A 450 -12.78 6.25 24.09
N PHE A 451 -12.35 5.63 22.99
CA PHE A 451 -13.19 5.53 21.80
C PHE A 451 -14.43 4.67 22.02
N TYR A 452 -14.34 3.61 22.82
CA TYR A 452 -15.48 2.76 23.11
C TYR A 452 -16.54 3.49 23.94
N ILE A 453 -16.13 4.26 24.96
CA ILE A 453 -17.05 4.98 25.85
C ILE A 453 -17.58 6.27 25.20
N PHE A 454 -16.71 7.03 24.55
CA PHE A 454 -17.03 8.38 24.07
C PHE A 454 -17.17 8.49 22.54
N GLY A 455 -16.82 7.46 21.77
CA GLY A 455 -16.84 7.51 20.30
C GLY A 455 -18.20 7.86 19.72
N ASN A 456 -19.28 7.35 20.31
CA ASN A 456 -20.66 7.66 19.90
C ASN A 456 -21.08 9.12 20.12
N GLN A 457 -20.35 9.85 20.98
CA GLN A 457 -20.58 11.27 21.26
C GLN A 457 -19.67 12.16 20.40
N ILE A 458 -18.47 11.66 20.06
CA ILE A 458 -17.45 12.39 19.30
C ILE A 458 -17.70 12.27 17.78
N LEU A 459 -18.22 11.13 17.32
CA LEU A 459 -18.43 10.82 15.91
C LEU A 459 -19.91 10.88 15.54
N ASN A 460 -20.23 11.46 14.39
CA ASN A 460 -21.61 11.58 13.89
C ASN A 460 -22.03 10.37 13.01
N PHE A 461 -21.08 9.55 12.55
CA PHE A 461 -21.28 8.40 11.66
C PHE A 461 -22.00 8.74 10.35
N LYS A 462 -21.80 9.97 9.85
CA LYS A 462 -22.40 10.49 8.61
C LYS A 462 -21.30 10.96 7.66
N SER A 463 -21.46 10.64 6.39
CA SER A 463 -20.69 11.22 5.28
C SER A 463 -21.21 12.61 4.93
N ASP A 464 -20.40 13.40 4.22
CA ASP A 464 -20.85 14.67 3.63
C ASP A 464 -21.90 14.43 2.52
N PHE A 465 -21.96 13.22 1.96
CA PHE A 465 -22.86 12.85 0.85
C PHE A 465 -23.84 11.73 1.26
N GLU A 466 -24.77 12.03 2.16
CA GLU A 466 -25.81 11.07 2.59
C GLU A 466 -27.05 11.09 1.67
N ILE A 467 -27.21 10.01 0.90
CA ILE A 467 -28.35 9.81 -0.03
C ILE A 467 -29.68 9.81 0.73
N PHE A 468 -29.71 9.20 1.92
CA PHE A 468 -30.91 9.14 2.77
C PHE A 468 -31.00 10.29 3.79
N SER A 469 -30.32 11.42 3.55
CA SER A 469 -30.35 12.59 4.44
C SER A 469 -31.76 13.10 4.76
N GLN A 470 -32.70 12.96 3.81
CA GLN A 470 -34.11 13.35 3.94
C GLN A 470 -35.03 12.23 4.49
N TYR A 471 -34.49 11.03 4.74
CA TYR A 471 -35.24 9.85 5.20
C TYR A 471 -34.66 9.34 6.54
N PRO A 472 -34.99 9.98 7.67
CA PRO A 472 -34.41 9.66 8.98
C PRO A 472 -34.63 8.21 9.40
N GLU A 473 -35.74 7.59 9.01
CA GLU A 473 -36.07 6.19 9.28
C GLU A 473 -35.05 5.21 8.68
N ILE A 474 -34.48 5.54 7.51
CA ILE A 474 -33.41 4.76 6.87
C ILE A 474 -32.05 5.18 7.43
N LEU A 475 -31.79 6.49 7.48
CA LEU A 475 -30.48 7.01 7.89
C LEU A 475 -30.10 6.61 9.31
N ASN A 476 -31.05 6.59 10.25
CA ASN A 476 -30.79 6.18 11.62
C ASN A 476 -30.41 4.69 11.72
N LEU A 477 -31.01 3.81 10.89
CA LEU A 477 -30.65 2.40 10.82
C LEU A 477 -29.24 2.20 10.23
N ILE A 478 -28.88 2.99 9.22
CA ILE A 478 -27.51 3.02 8.67
C ILE A 478 -26.50 3.45 9.74
N ILE A 479 -26.81 4.52 10.48
CA ILE A 479 -25.95 5.03 11.57
C ILE A 479 -25.81 3.99 12.68
N GLU A 480 -26.89 3.31 13.06
CA GLU A 480 -26.85 2.23 14.06
C GLU A 480 -25.92 1.10 13.62
N GLU A 481 -26.00 0.67 12.35
CA GLU A 481 -25.10 -0.38 11.85
C GLU A 481 -23.64 0.09 11.79
N ARG A 482 -23.38 1.33 11.39
CA ARG A 482 -22.02 1.92 11.40
C ARG A 482 -21.43 1.99 12.82
N LYS A 483 -22.24 2.37 13.81
CA LYS A 483 -21.85 2.35 15.24
C LYS A 483 -21.51 0.94 15.69
N PHE A 484 -22.31 -0.05 15.32
CA PHE A 484 -22.04 -1.45 15.63
C PHE A 484 -20.68 -1.90 15.05
N LEU A 485 -20.38 -1.59 13.79
CA LEU A 485 -19.10 -1.95 13.17
C LEU A 485 -17.91 -1.32 13.90
N PHE A 486 -18.03 -0.03 14.25
CA PHE A 486 -17.03 0.71 15.02
C PHE A 486 -16.78 0.06 16.39
N GLU A 487 -17.83 -0.16 17.18
CA GLU A 487 -17.73 -0.77 18.52
C GLU A 487 -17.16 -2.19 18.47
N TYR A 488 -17.61 -2.99 17.50
CA TYR A 488 -17.14 -4.36 17.31
C TYR A 488 -15.63 -4.39 17.06
N ASP A 489 -15.12 -3.53 16.18
CA ASP A 489 -13.69 -3.48 15.85
C ASP A 489 -12.84 -2.93 17.01
N LEU A 490 -13.37 -2.04 17.84
CA LEU A 490 -12.71 -1.60 19.07
C LEU A 490 -12.60 -2.73 20.09
N ILE A 491 -13.68 -3.48 20.34
CA ILE A 491 -13.66 -4.64 21.25
C ILE A 491 -12.69 -5.70 20.75
N ARG A 492 -12.74 -6.04 19.46
CA ARG A 492 -11.81 -6.97 18.82
C ARG A 492 -10.37 -6.49 19.02
N SER A 493 -10.11 -5.21 18.80
CA SER A 493 -8.78 -4.61 18.96
C SER A 493 -8.29 -4.66 20.40
N PHE A 494 -9.17 -4.40 21.37
CA PHE A 494 -8.87 -4.55 22.80
C PHE A 494 -8.43 -5.97 23.13
N ILE A 495 -9.20 -6.98 22.70
CA ILE A 495 -8.91 -8.40 22.95
C ILE A 495 -7.54 -8.77 22.35
N ILE A 496 -7.25 -8.34 21.13
CA ILE A 496 -5.97 -8.63 20.47
C ILE A 496 -4.81 -7.98 21.22
N VAL A 497 -4.89 -6.67 21.51
CA VAL A 497 -3.83 -5.92 22.21
C VAL A 497 -3.59 -6.52 23.59
N PHE A 498 -4.66 -6.79 24.34
CA PHE A 498 -4.59 -7.38 25.67
C PHE A 498 -3.93 -8.76 25.64
N SER A 499 -4.33 -9.62 24.69
CA SER A 499 -3.77 -10.97 24.54
C SER A 499 -2.28 -10.93 24.18
N VAL A 500 -1.89 -10.09 23.22
CA VAL A 500 -0.48 -9.94 22.83
C VAL A 500 0.33 -9.35 23.99
N ALA A 501 -0.20 -8.36 24.71
CA ALA A 501 0.46 -7.78 25.87
C ALA A 501 0.69 -8.81 26.98
N ILE A 502 -0.29 -9.68 27.26
CA ILE A 502 -0.15 -10.78 28.22
C ILE A 502 0.92 -11.76 27.75
N ILE A 503 0.89 -12.21 26.50
CA ILE A 503 1.88 -13.16 25.97
C ILE A 503 3.30 -12.59 26.12
N LEU A 504 3.51 -11.34 25.73
CA LEU A 504 4.81 -10.67 25.87
C LEU A 504 5.21 -10.49 27.35
N LEU A 505 4.25 -10.25 28.24
CA LEU A 505 4.51 -10.15 29.68
C LEU A 505 4.89 -11.50 30.31
N LEU A 506 4.19 -12.58 29.94
CA LEU A 506 4.49 -13.94 30.40
C LEU A 506 5.88 -14.37 29.93
N PHE A 507 6.25 -14.03 28.69
CA PHE A 507 7.59 -14.23 28.17
C PHE A 507 8.65 -13.48 28.98
N LEU A 508 8.45 -12.18 29.26
CA LEU A 508 9.39 -11.41 30.08
C LEU A 508 9.52 -11.95 31.52
N LYS A 509 8.44 -12.54 32.05
CA LYS A 509 8.43 -13.21 33.34
C LYS A 509 8.98 -14.64 33.31
N LYS A 510 9.42 -15.13 32.15
CA LYS A 510 9.96 -16.49 31.94
C LYS A 510 8.96 -17.59 32.36
N ILE A 511 7.67 -17.33 32.19
CA ILE A 511 6.59 -18.31 32.42
C ILE A 511 6.41 -19.19 31.19
N ILE A 512 6.60 -18.61 29.99
CA ILE A 512 6.69 -19.26 28.68
C ILE A 512 7.98 -18.79 28.01
#